data_AF-A0A9Q4C627-F1
#
_entry.id   AF-A0A9Q4C627-F1
#
_cell.length_a   1.000
_cell.length_b   1.000
_cell.length_c   1.000
_cell.angle_alpha   90.00
_cell.angle_beta   90.00
_cell.angle_gamma   90.00
#
_symmetry.space_group_name_H-M   'P 1'
#
loop_
_entity.id
_entity.type
_entity.pdbx_description
1 polymer ?
#
loop_
_entity_poly.entity_id
_entity_poly.type
_entity_poly.pdbx_seq_one_letter_code
_entity_poly.pdbx_strand_id
1 'polypeptide(L)' 'MTTKTVRLDEDVYEMLAERKRDDETFSEAVERLVGGRPLVELDGVYTEDEVREIEQALDDKYERERKERISETQRR' A
#
# COMPACT_ATOMS: atom_id res chain seq x y z
N MET A 1 3.58 16.32 18.69
CA MET A 1 2.91 15.89 17.44
C MET A 1 1.44 15.70 17.72
N THR A 2 0.57 16.09 16.79
CA THR A 2 -0.89 15.94 16.92
C THR A 2 -1.27 14.54 16.48
N THR A 3 -1.75 13.70 17.40
CA THR A 3 -2.23 12.36 17.08
C THR A 3 -3.66 12.43 16.55
N LYS A 4 -3.96 11.69 15.49
CA LYS A 4 -5.32 11.48 14.98
C LYS A 4 -5.66 10.01 15.05
N THR A 5 -6.90 9.71 15.42
CA THR A 5 -7.45 8.36 15.39
C THR A 5 -8.26 8.21 14.11
N VAL A 6 -7.96 7.19 13.32
CA VAL A 6 -8.71 6.83 12.11
C VAL A 6 -9.19 5.39 12.24
N ARG A 7 -10.33 5.08 11.62
CA ARG A 7 -10.83 3.71 11.55
C ARG A 7 -10.38 3.11 10.23
N LEU A 8 -9.83 1.91 10.29
CA LEU A 8 -9.40 1.14 9.12
C LEU A 8 -10.34 -0.05 8.94
N ASP A 9 -10.58 -0.41 7.69
CA ASP A 9 -11.17 -1.72 7.38
C ASP A 9 -10.16 -2.82 7.71
N GLU A 10 -10.66 -4.02 8.01
CA GLU A 10 -9.85 -5.14 8.49
C GLU A 10 -8.74 -5.51 7.48
N ASP A 11 -9.10 -5.67 6.21
CA ASP A 11 -8.15 -5.94 5.12
C ASP A 11 -7.05 -4.88 5.01
N VAL A 12 -7.37 -3.61 5.28
CA VAL A 12 -6.40 -2.50 5.23
C VAL A 12 -5.47 -2.54 6.44
N TYR A 13 -6.00 -2.89 7.61
CA TYR A 13 -5.20 -3.08 8.82
C TYR A 13 -4.22 -4.26 8.65
N GLU A 14 -4.68 -5.40 8.14
CA GLU A 14 -3.83 -6.57 7.87
C GLU A 14 -2.72 -6.22 6.88
N MET A 15 -3.08 -5.53 5.79
CA MET A 15 -2.10 -5.06 4.79
C MET A 15 -1.03 -4.15 5.40
N LEU A 16 -1.42 -3.26 6.32
CA LEU A 16 -0.52 -2.39 7.05
C LEU A 16 0.37 -3.19 8.03
N ALA A 17 -0.20 -4.18 8.71
CA ALA A 17 0.51 -5.05 9.64
C ALA A 17 1.57 -5.91 8.93
N GLU A 18 1.26 -6.47 7.77
CA GLU A 18 2.21 -7.24 6.95
C GLU A 18 3.39 -6.38 6.45
N ARG A 19 3.14 -5.10 6.18
CA ARG A 19 4.15 -4.16 5.66
C ARG A 19 4.94 -3.45 6.77
N LYS A 20 4.55 -3.62 8.03
CA LYS A 20 5.22 -3.04 9.19
C LYS A 20 6.50 -3.83 9.50
N ARG A 21 7.61 -3.12 9.70
CA ARG A 21 8.88 -3.71 10.16
C ARG A 21 8.85 -3.97 11.67
N ASP A 22 9.68 -4.89 12.15
CA ASP A 22 9.71 -5.26 13.57
C ASP A 22 10.21 -4.11 14.47
N ASP A 23 11.06 -3.25 13.93
CA ASP A 23 11.72 -2.14 14.64
C ASP A 23 10.96 -0.80 14.58
N GLU A 24 9.82 -0.73 13.89
CA GLU A 24 9.01 0.49 13.77
C GLU A 24 7.64 0.36 14.47
N THR A 25 7.00 1.49 14.76
CA THR A 25 5.60 1.59 15.18
C THR A 25 4.67 1.66 13.96
N PHE A 26 3.37 1.47 14.16
CA PHE A 26 2.39 1.68 13.09
C PHE A 26 2.39 3.12 12.55
N SER A 27 2.62 4.11 13.41
CA SER A 27 2.70 5.51 12.97
C SER A 27 3.91 5.74 12.07
N GLU A 28 5.08 5.19 12.41
CA GLU A 28 6.28 5.25 11.58
C GLU A 28 6.12 4.47 10.27
N ALA A 29 5.44 3.32 10.32
CA ALA A 29 5.11 2.57 9.11
C ALA A 29 4.23 3.38 8.16
N VAL A 30 3.18 4.05 8.68
CA VAL A 30 2.32 4.94 7.90
C VAL A 30 3.12 6.12 7.36
N GLU A 31 3.95 6.77 8.17
CA GLU A 31 4.79 7.88 7.71
C GLU A 31 5.78 7.44 6.62
N ARG A 32 6.35 6.24 6.69
CA ARG A 32 7.23 5.70 5.64
C ARG A 32 6.48 5.31 4.37
N LEU A 33 5.31 4.69 4.51
CA LEU A 33 4.50 4.23 3.37
C LEU A 33 3.83 5.40 2.63
N VAL A 34 3.49 6.47 3.35
CA VAL A 34 2.74 7.61 2.81
C VAL A 34 3.62 8.86 2.64
N GLY A 35 4.70 8.99 3.40
CA GLY A 35 5.65 10.11 3.37
C GLY A 35 6.67 10.05 2.24
N GLY A 36 6.38 9.31 1.17
CA GLY A 36 7.10 9.44 -0.09
C GLY A 36 7.02 10.86 -0.64
N ARG A 37 7.87 11.20 -1.61
CA ARG A 37 7.77 12.48 -2.31
C ARG A 37 6.34 12.63 -2.83
N PRO A 38 5.70 13.80 -2.66
CA PRO A 38 4.35 14.03 -3.16
C PRO A 38 4.27 13.57 -4.61
N LEU A 39 3.27 12.76 -4.97
CA LEU A 39 3.10 12.29 -6.36
C LEU A 39 2.98 13.46 -7.35
N VAL A 40 2.56 14.64 -6.86
CA VAL A 40 2.54 15.89 -7.62
C VAL A 40 3.94 16.35 -8.07
N GLU A 41 5.03 15.92 -7.43
CA GLU A 41 6.39 16.17 -7.92
C GLU A 41 6.76 15.31 -9.14
N LEU A 42 5.95 14.31 -9.49
CA LEU A 42 6.11 13.49 -10.70
C LEU A 42 5.30 14.07 -11.88
N ASP A 43 4.65 15.22 -11.70
CA ASP A 43 3.91 15.91 -12.76
C ASP A 43 4.82 16.22 -13.95
N GLY A 44 4.38 15.83 -15.16
CA GLY A 44 5.13 15.98 -16.39
C GLY A 44 6.34 15.03 -16.57
N VAL A 45 6.59 14.11 -15.64
CA VAL A 45 7.67 13.12 -15.76
C VAL A 45 7.24 11.92 -16.60
N TYR A 46 5.96 11.55 -16.53
CA TYR A 46 5.38 10.41 -17.25
C TYR A 46 4.30 10.87 -18.21
N THR A 47 4.19 10.19 -19.34
CA THR A 47 3.06 10.31 -20.27
C THR A 47 1.82 9.62 -19.71
N GLU A 48 0.62 9.97 -20.20
CA GLU A 48 -0.62 9.31 -19.80
C GLU A 48 -0.64 7.81 -20.11
N ASP A 49 0.08 7.36 -21.14
CA ASP A 49 0.22 5.94 -21.47
C ASP A 49 1.09 5.22 -20.42
N GLU A 50 2.23 5.81 -20.06
CA GLU A 50 3.12 5.25 -19.02
C GLU A 50 2.43 5.21 -17.64
N VAL A 51 1.62 6.22 -17.31
CA VAL A 51 0.81 6.20 -16.08
C VAL A 51 -0.19 5.04 -16.10
N ARG A 52 -0.88 4.82 -17.22
CA ARG A 52 -1.81 3.69 -17.37
C ARG A 52 -1.13 2.33 -17.25
N GLU A 53 0.09 2.18 -17.78
CA GLU A 53 0.88 0.96 -17.63
C GLU A 53 1.26 0.71 -16.16
N ILE A 54 1.63 1.76 -15.42
CA ILE A 54 1.94 1.67 -13.98
C ILE A 54 0.69 1.27 -13.19
N GLU A 55 -0.46 1.88 -13.47
CA GLU A 55 -1.75 1.54 -12.84
C GLU A 55 -2.10 0.07 -13.08
N GLN A 56 -2.01 -0.39 -14.33
CA GLN A 56 -2.33 -1.77 -14.69
C GLN A 56 -1.38 -2.78 -14.03
N ALA A 57 -0.08 -2.46 -13.95
CA ALA A 57 0.90 -3.31 -13.28
C ALA A 57 0.66 -3.40 -11.76
N LEU A 58 0.20 -2.31 -11.14
CA LEU A 58 -0.18 -2.28 -9.72
C LEU A 58 -1.43 -3.12 -9.47
N ASP A 59 -2.47 -2.98 -10.29
CA ASP A 59 -3.70 -3.77 -10.20
C ASP A 59 -3.41 -5.27 -10.32
N ASP A 60 -2.62 -5.67 -11.32
CA ASP A 60 -2.21 -7.06 -11.52
C ASP A 60 -1.39 -7.60 -10.33
N LYS A 61 -0.56 -6.76 -9.72
CA LYS A 61 0.19 -7.12 -8.51
C LYS A 61 -0.75 -7.33 -7.33
N TYR A 62 -1.65 -6.39 -7.07
CA TYR A 62 -2.58 -6.48 -5.94
C TYR A 62 -3.58 -7.62 -6.08
N GLU A 63 -4.06 -7.88 -7.30
CA GLU A 63 -4.92 -9.03 -7.58
C GLU A 63 -4.19 -10.36 -7.36
N ARG A 64 -2.91 -10.47 -7.73
CA ARG A 64 -2.10 -11.66 -7.41
C ARG A 64 -1.91 -11.84 -5.91
N GLU A 65 -1.47 -10.79 -5.20
CA GLU A 65 -1.30 -10.82 -3.74
C GLU A 65 -2.61 -11.22 -3.04
N ARG A 66 -3.75 -10.69 -3.49
CA ARG A 66 -5.07 -11.03 -2.96
C ARG A 66 -5.43 -12.49 -3.20
N LYS A 67 -5.21 -13.00 -4.41
CA LYS A 67 -5.47 -14.42 -4.75
C LYS A 67 -4.58 -15.36 -3.95
N GLU A 68 -3.31 -15.03 -3.78
CA GLU A 68 -2.36 -15.78 -2.95
C GLU A 68 -2.84 -15.86 -1.51
N ARG A 69 -3.19 -14.72 -0.88
CA ARG A 69 -3.77 -14.68 0.48
C ARG A 69 -5.03 -15.54 0.61
N ILE A 70 -5.97 -15.42 -0.32
CA ILE A 70 -7.21 -16.24 -0.30
C ILE A 70 -6.89 -17.73 -0.39
N SER A 71 -5.92 -18.11 -1.23
CA SER A 71 -5.53 -19.51 -1.42
C SER A 71 -4.82 -20.12 -0.20
N GLU A 72 -4.06 -19.31 0.55
CA GLU A 72 -3.40 -19.71 1.78
C GLU A 72 -4.41 -19.91 2.91
N THR A 73 -5.39 -19.01 3.04
CA THR A 73 -6.47 -19.12 4.04
C THR A 73 -7.35 -20.34 3.82
N GLN A 74 -7.57 -20.76 2.56
CA GLN A 74 -8.36 -21.97 2.24
C GLN A 74 -7.59 -23.29 2.41
N ARG A 75 -6.26 -23.24 2.59
CA ARG A 75 -5.42 -24.44 2.82
C ARG A 75 -5.18 -24.76 4.30
N ARG A 76 -5.61 -23.90 5.22
CA ARG A 76 -5.62 -24.14 6.67
C ARG A 76 -6.95 -24.71 7.12
#